data_AF-A0A652L7K6-F1
#
_entry.id   AF-A0A652L7K6-F1
#
_cell.length_a   1.000
_cell.length_b   1.000
_cell.length_c   1.000
_cell.angle_alpha   90.00
_cell.angle_beta   90.00
_cell.angle_gamma   90.00
#
_symmetry.space_group_name_H-M   'P 1'
#
loop_
_entity.id
_entity.type
_entity.pdbx_description
1 polymer ?
#
loop_
_entity_poly.entity_id
_entity_poly.type
_entity_poly.pdbx_seq_one_letter_code
_entity_poly.pdbx_strand_id
1 'polypeptide(L)'
;MPEPLLYAVSQPASTPPGPGRLEKPLPKPSSLDPGLARSFSDYEVGGVWVGDPDANHELNSHGAKAVLYVINVGDRDIQIGSHIHLADVNEDLLFFTDKKAAAQAEKALTGGQLARPEQIAEARRFAHDRSKTPGRAPWGFRLDVAPGDSKRFSPENAPSDTIEVVEMGGDRRVPGLRKDKPASDVDLD
;
A
#
# COMPACT_ATOMS: atom_id res chain seq x y z
N MET A 1 39.24 22.56 45.27
CA MET A 1 37.81 22.44 44.91
C MET A 1 37.72 22.65 43.41
N PRO A 2 37.28 21.67 42.60
CA PRO A 2 37.08 21.89 41.17
C PRO A 2 35.82 22.73 40.93
N GLU A 3 35.85 23.62 39.94
CA GLU A 3 34.74 24.51 39.59
C GLU A 3 33.51 23.71 39.09
N PRO A 4 32.27 24.19 39.34
CA PRO A 4 31.08 23.54 38.83
C PRO A 4 30.96 23.70 37.31
N LEU A 5 30.84 22.57 36.61
CA LEU A 5 30.47 22.52 35.19
C LEU A 5 29.07 23.14 35.01
N LEU A 6 29.01 24.32 34.40
CA LEU A 6 27.77 24.92 33.92
C LEU A 6 27.23 24.11 32.74
N TYR A 7 26.32 23.18 32.99
CA TYR A 7 25.48 22.62 31.93
C TYR A 7 24.46 23.68 31.52
N ALA A 8 24.53 24.14 30.27
CA ALA A 8 23.50 24.99 29.70
C ALA A 8 22.19 24.21 29.59
N VAL A 9 21.29 24.39 30.56
CA VAL A 9 19.90 23.95 30.44
C VAL A 9 19.17 24.97 29.58
N SER A 10 18.92 24.63 28.32
CA SER A 10 18.03 25.43 27.47
C SER A 10 16.59 25.18 27.90
N GLN A 11 15.93 26.18 28.48
CA GLN A 11 14.49 26.14 28.72
C GLN A 11 13.73 26.39 27.40
N PRO A 12 12.63 25.68 27.11
CA PRO A 12 11.81 25.98 25.95
C PRO A 12 11.04 27.29 26.17
N ALA A 13 11.25 28.28 25.30
CA ALA A 13 10.40 29.46 25.22
C ALA A 13 9.06 29.08 24.58
N SER A 14 7.96 29.68 25.07
CA SER A 14 6.62 29.51 24.47
C SER A 14 6.60 30.09 23.05
N THR A 15 6.43 29.24 22.06
CA THR A 15 6.23 29.62 20.64
C THR A 15 4.79 30.11 20.42
N PRO A 16 4.53 31.22 19.70
CA PRO A 16 3.19 31.60 19.26
C PRO A 16 2.60 30.58 18.24
N PRO A 17 1.27 30.54 18.03
CA PRO A 17 0.61 29.53 17.20
C PRO A 17 0.85 29.84 15.70
N GLY A 18 1.25 28.92 14.83
CA GLY A 18 1.52 27.50 14.96
C GLY A 18 2.52 27.06 13.86
N PRO A 19 3.19 25.90 14.01
CA PRO A 19 4.34 25.61 13.17
C PRO A 19 3.92 24.84 11.93
N GLY A 20 4.20 25.40 10.75
CA GLY A 20 4.51 24.57 9.59
C GLY A 20 5.62 23.60 10.00
N ARG A 21 5.44 22.31 9.69
CA ARG A 21 6.41 21.26 10.02
C ARG A 21 7.73 21.61 9.34
N LEU A 22 8.75 21.97 10.14
CA LEU A 22 10.13 22.04 9.64
C LEU A 22 10.55 20.61 9.33
N GLU A 23 10.44 20.19 8.08
CA GLU A 23 10.98 18.93 7.62
C GLU A 23 12.51 19.06 7.60
N LYS A 24 13.16 18.60 8.67
CA LYS A 24 14.59 18.31 8.61
C LYS A 24 14.75 17.12 7.64
N PRO A 25 15.59 17.22 6.60
CA PRO A 25 15.85 16.09 5.73
C PRO A 25 16.39 14.93 6.58
N LEU A 26 16.05 13.70 6.17
CA LEU A 26 16.59 12.51 6.83
C LEU A 26 18.14 12.59 6.81
N PRO A 27 18.80 12.23 7.92
CA PRO A 27 20.25 12.15 7.93
C PRO A 27 20.69 11.15 6.86
N LYS A 28 21.74 11.52 6.12
CA LYS A 28 22.33 10.61 5.14
C LYS A 28 22.91 9.40 5.88
N PRO A 29 22.90 8.21 5.25
CA PRO A 29 23.63 7.08 5.79
C PRO A 29 25.09 7.45 6.08
N SER A 30 25.60 6.94 7.20
CA SER A 30 27.01 7.02 7.55
C SER A 30 27.85 6.35 6.47
N SER A 31 28.92 7.01 6.04
CA SER A 31 29.93 6.42 5.15
C SER A 31 30.89 5.48 5.88
N LEU A 32 30.78 5.38 7.21
CA LEU A 32 31.64 4.54 8.03
C LEU A 32 31.07 3.12 8.12
N ASP A 33 31.82 2.17 7.59
CA ASP A 33 31.58 0.73 7.76
C ASP A 33 31.89 0.30 9.20
N PRO A 34 30.88 -0.17 9.98
CA PRO A 34 31.07 -0.65 11.35
C PRO A 34 31.83 -1.98 11.42
N GLY A 35 32.00 -2.70 10.31
CA GLY A 35 32.82 -3.91 10.21
C GLY A 35 34.32 -3.66 10.24
N LEU A 36 34.76 -2.40 10.10
CA LEU A 36 36.16 -1.98 10.22
C LEU A 36 36.43 -1.37 11.59
N ALA A 37 37.62 -1.61 12.16
CA ALA A 37 38.03 -0.95 13.40
C ALA A 37 38.16 0.56 13.17
N ARG A 38 37.34 1.35 13.86
CA ARG A 38 37.31 2.83 13.82
C ARG A 38 37.37 3.40 15.24
N SER A 39 37.75 4.66 15.39
CA SER A 39 37.64 5.33 16.68
C SER A 39 36.16 5.52 17.02
N PHE A 40 35.80 5.40 18.31
CA PHE A 40 34.43 5.67 18.74
C PHE A 40 33.99 7.11 18.41
N SER A 41 34.93 8.06 18.40
CA SER A 41 34.68 9.46 18.04
C SER A 41 34.34 9.68 16.56
N ASP A 42 34.60 8.70 15.69
CA ASP A 42 34.28 8.80 14.27
C ASP A 42 32.79 8.54 14.01
N TYR A 43 32.12 7.77 14.88
CA TYR A 43 30.71 7.45 14.73
C TYR A 43 29.82 8.63 15.14
N GLU A 44 28.88 8.97 14.26
CA GLU A 44 27.78 9.86 14.60
C GLU A 44 26.71 9.08 15.38
N VAL A 45 26.35 9.56 16.58
CA VAL A 45 25.29 8.95 17.39
C VAL A 45 23.96 9.03 16.65
N GLY A 46 23.33 7.88 16.42
CA GLY A 46 22.11 7.77 15.63
C GLY A 46 22.34 7.70 14.11
N GLY A 47 23.59 7.70 13.66
CA GLY A 47 23.95 7.42 12.27
C GLY A 47 23.61 5.98 11.89
N VAL A 48 23.09 5.80 10.68
CA VAL A 48 22.77 4.48 10.11
C VAL A 48 23.78 4.17 9.02
N TRP A 49 24.45 3.03 9.09
CA TRP A 49 25.25 2.52 7.98
C TRP A 49 24.42 1.60 7.10
N VAL A 50 24.56 1.74 5.78
CA VAL A 50 23.94 0.88 4.78
C VAL A 50 25.07 0.21 4.02
N GLY A 51 25.04 -1.13 3.94
CA GLY A 51 26.15 -1.92 3.38
C GLY A 51 26.43 -1.60 1.91
N ASP A 52 25.43 -1.80 1.06
CA ASP A 52 25.45 -1.34 -0.32
C ASP A 52 24.26 -0.37 -0.50
N PRO A 53 24.50 0.95 -0.62
CA PRO A 53 23.43 1.93 -0.76
C PRO A 53 22.70 1.83 -2.11
N ASP A 54 23.29 1.16 -3.11
CA ASP A 54 22.71 0.97 -4.44
C ASP A 54 22.04 -0.42 -4.59
N ALA A 55 22.14 -1.28 -3.57
CA ALA A 55 21.50 -2.59 -3.59
C ALA A 55 19.97 -2.48 -3.49
N ASN A 56 19.27 -3.11 -4.43
CA ASN A 56 17.83 -3.23 -4.39
C ASN A 56 17.41 -4.45 -3.55
N HIS A 57 16.48 -4.26 -2.63
CA HIS A 57 15.85 -5.35 -1.89
C HIS A 57 14.65 -5.90 -2.67
N GLU A 58 14.69 -7.18 -3.03
CA GLU A 58 13.54 -7.86 -3.62
C GLU A 58 12.51 -8.18 -2.54
N LEU A 59 11.32 -7.59 -2.67
CA LEU A 59 10.19 -7.83 -1.78
C LEU A 59 9.26 -8.90 -2.35
N ASN A 60 8.61 -9.64 -1.46
CA ASN A 60 7.62 -10.66 -1.81
C ASN A 60 8.15 -11.66 -2.85
N SER A 61 9.39 -12.12 -2.69
CA SER A 61 10.08 -13.07 -3.59
C SER A 61 9.45 -14.47 -3.61
N HIS A 62 8.49 -14.73 -2.71
CA HIS A 62 7.77 -15.98 -2.58
C HIS A 62 6.27 -15.74 -2.79
N GLY A 63 5.60 -16.69 -3.42
CA GLY A 63 4.16 -16.66 -3.70
C GLY A 63 3.84 -16.29 -5.14
N ALA A 64 2.65 -16.67 -5.59
CA ALA A 64 2.19 -16.33 -6.93
C ALA A 64 1.98 -14.82 -7.06
N LYS A 65 2.48 -14.23 -8.14
CA LYS A 65 2.25 -12.82 -8.51
C LYS A 65 1.31 -12.75 -9.70
N ALA A 66 0.48 -11.71 -9.74
CA ALA A 66 -0.41 -11.42 -10.86
C ALA A 66 -0.54 -9.91 -11.08
N VAL A 67 -1.04 -9.56 -12.26
CA VAL A 67 -1.38 -8.17 -12.61
C VAL A 67 -2.89 -8.07 -12.73
N LEU A 68 -3.48 -7.05 -12.12
CA LEU A 68 -4.90 -6.73 -12.24
C LEU A 68 -5.10 -5.32 -12.77
N TYR A 69 -6.22 -5.13 -13.45
CA TYR A 69 -6.77 -3.81 -13.77
C TYR A 69 -7.83 -3.49 -12.73
N VAL A 70 -7.84 -2.24 -12.27
CA VAL A 70 -8.77 -1.76 -11.24
C VAL A 70 -9.46 -0.50 -11.71
N ILE A 71 -10.78 -0.43 -11.49
CA ILE A 71 -11.57 0.77 -11.74
C ILE A 71 -12.31 1.12 -10.45
N ASN A 72 -12.15 2.37 -10.00
CA ASN A 72 -12.96 2.93 -8.93
C ASN A 72 -14.24 3.54 -9.52
N VAL A 73 -15.37 2.87 -9.32
CA VAL A 73 -16.67 3.35 -9.79
C VAL A 73 -17.41 4.23 -8.79
N GLY A 74 -16.85 4.41 -7.59
CA GLY A 74 -17.41 5.23 -6.54
C GLY A 74 -17.33 6.74 -6.85
N ASP A 75 -17.68 7.54 -5.85
CA ASP A 75 -17.63 9.00 -5.88
C ASP A 75 -16.48 9.58 -5.05
N ARG A 76 -15.72 8.72 -4.37
CA ARG A 76 -14.63 9.09 -3.45
C ARG A 76 -13.38 8.27 -3.71
N ASP A 77 -12.25 8.83 -3.32
CA ASP A 77 -10.98 8.10 -3.33
C ASP A 77 -11.01 6.92 -2.36
N ILE A 78 -10.34 5.84 -2.77
CA ILE A 78 -10.18 4.64 -1.97
C ILE A 78 -8.69 4.35 -1.86
N GLN A 79 -8.21 4.06 -0.65
CA GLN A 79 -6.81 3.71 -0.40
C GLN A 79 -6.76 2.32 0.24
N ILE A 80 -5.93 1.44 -0.32
CA ILE A 80 -5.77 0.05 0.14
C ILE A 80 -4.33 -0.16 0.59
N GLY A 81 -4.14 -0.72 1.78
CA GLY A 81 -2.83 -1.07 2.32
C GLY A 81 -2.27 -2.40 1.79
N SER A 82 -0.96 -2.58 1.93
CA SER A 82 -0.19 -3.75 1.47
C SER A 82 -0.72 -5.13 1.89
N HIS A 83 -1.37 -5.24 3.05
CA HIS A 83 -1.77 -6.53 3.66
C HIS A 83 -3.29 -6.74 3.75
N ILE A 84 -4.06 -5.93 3.01
CA ILE A 84 -5.51 -6.09 2.94
C ILE A 84 -5.85 -7.12 1.86
N HIS A 85 -6.72 -8.07 2.20
CA HIS A 85 -7.25 -9.03 1.24
C HIS A 85 -8.10 -8.30 0.20
N LEU A 86 -7.69 -8.34 -1.07
CA LEU A 86 -8.31 -7.54 -2.13
C LEU A 86 -9.79 -7.89 -2.35
N ALA A 87 -10.18 -9.16 -2.19
CA ALA A 87 -11.58 -9.54 -2.27
C ALA A 87 -12.44 -9.09 -1.06
N ASP A 88 -11.88 -8.43 -0.06
CA ASP A 88 -12.58 -7.84 1.10
C ASP A 88 -12.61 -6.30 1.12
N VAL A 89 -12.02 -5.62 0.12
CA VAL A 89 -11.99 -4.13 0.05
C VAL A 89 -13.35 -3.51 -0.35
N ASN A 90 -13.43 -2.19 -0.48
CA ASN A 90 -14.64 -1.50 -0.91
C ASN A 90 -15.20 -2.08 -2.23
N GLU A 91 -16.53 -2.29 -2.29
CA GLU A 91 -17.25 -2.85 -3.45
C GLU A 91 -17.24 -1.94 -4.66
N ASP A 92 -16.92 -0.66 -4.50
CA ASP A 92 -16.74 0.30 -5.59
C ASP A 92 -15.44 0.08 -6.38
N LEU A 93 -14.56 -0.81 -5.93
CA LEU A 93 -13.40 -1.23 -6.70
C LEU A 93 -13.73 -2.48 -7.51
N LEU A 94 -13.73 -2.32 -8.83
CA LEU A 94 -13.91 -3.40 -9.78
C LEU A 94 -12.54 -3.92 -10.21
N PHE A 95 -12.33 -5.22 -10.09
CA PHE A 95 -11.08 -5.89 -10.46
C PHE A 95 -11.25 -6.66 -11.76
N PHE A 96 -10.22 -6.67 -12.61
CA PHE A 96 -10.22 -7.42 -13.86
C PHE A 96 -8.87 -8.10 -14.05
N THR A 97 -8.89 -9.38 -14.42
CA THR A 97 -7.69 -10.15 -14.81
C THR A 97 -7.36 -10.03 -16.29
N ASP A 98 -8.33 -9.57 -17.10
CA ASP A 98 -8.19 -9.40 -18.54
C ASP A 98 -8.36 -7.93 -18.95
N LYS A 99 -7.45 -7.46 -19.82
CA LYS A 99 -7.42 -6.08 -20.29
C LYS A 99 -8.64 -5.71 -21.16
N LYS A 100 -9.18 -6.67 -21.94
CA LYS A 100 -10.35 -6.40 -22.79
C LYS A 100 -11.60 -6.24 -21.94
N ALA A 101 -11.76 -7.05 -20.90
CA ALA A 101 -12.86 -6.92 -19.93
C ALA A 101 -12.81 -5.55 -19.22
N ALA A 102 -11.62 -5.12 -18.77
CA ALA A 102 -11.43 -3.78 -18.20
C ALA A 102 -11.83 -2.67 -19.20
N ALA A 103 -11.37 -2.75 -20.45
CA ALA A 103 -11.72 -1.78 -21.49
C ALA A 103 -13.23 -1.77 -21.84
N GLN A 104 -13.92 -2.91 -21.73
CA GLN A 104 -15.37 -2.99 -21.89
C GLN A 104 -16.11 -2.31 -20.73
N ALA A 105 -15.65 -2.52 -19.49
CA ALA A 105 -16.18 -1.83 -18.33
C ALA A 105 -15.98 -0.31 -18.41
N GLU A 106 -14.81 0.16 -18.85
CA GLU A 106 -14.54 1.58 -19.09
C GLU A 106 -15.50 2.20 -20.11
N LYS A 107 -15.78 1.49 -21.21
CA LYS A 107 -16.76 1.94 -22.21
C LYS A 107 -18.17 2.03 -21.63
N ALA A 108 -18.57 1.07 -20.81
CA ALA A 108 -19.87 1.10 -20.13
C ALA A 108 -20.00 2.34 -19.20
N LEU A 109 -18.92 2.73 -18.52
CA LEU A 109 -18.89 3.89 -17.62
C LEU A 109 -18.89 5.24 -18.34
N THR A 110 -18.41 5.29 -19.59
CA THR A 110 -18.26 6.54 -20.38
C THR A 110 -19.33 6.74 -21.45
N GLY A 111 -20.18 5.73 -21.71
CA GLY A 111 -21.09 5.68 -22.84
C GLY A 111 -22.21 6.73 -22.91
N GLY A 112 -22.35 7.63 -21.92
CA GLY A 112 -23.23 8.82 -21.93
C GLY A 112 -24.75 8.60 -22.09
N GLN A 113 -25.20 7.37 -22.36
CA GLN A 113 -26.59 7.03 -22.68
C GLN A 113 -27.41 6.52 -21.49
N LEU A 114 -26.74 6.12 -20.41
CA LEU A 114 -27.35 5.49 -19.23
C LEU A 114 -27.15 6.34 -17.98
N ALA A 115 -28.01 6.18 -16.98
CA ALA A 115 -27.79 6.78 -15.66
C ALA A 115 -26.56 6.15 -14.97
N ARG A 116 -25.86 6.91 -14.12
CA ARG A 116 -24.63 6.42 -13.45
C ARG A 116 -24.80 5.06 -12.75
N PRO A 117 -25.87 4.77 -11.99
CA PRO A 117 -26.07 3.45 -11.39
C PRO A 117 -26.17 2.31 -12.42
N GLU A 118 -26.80 2.55 -13.56
CA GLU A 118 -26.94 1.58 -14.65
C GLU A 118 -25.61 1.34 -15.35
N GLN A 119 -24.83 2.39 -15.59
CA GLN A 119 -23.47 2.29 -16.11
C GLN A 119 -22.57 1.44 -15.20
N ILE A 120 -22.65 1.66 -13.88
CA ILE A 120 -21.91 0.87 -12.89
C ILE A 120 -22.36 -0.59 -12.90
N ALA A 121 -23.67 -0.84 -12.96
CA ALA A 121 -24.21 -2.18 -13.03
C ALA A 121 -23.74 -2.93 -14.30
N GLU A 122 -23.65 -2.24 -15.43
CA GLU A 122 -23.14 -2.80 -16.68
C GLU A 122 -21.63 -3.07 -16.63
N ALA A 123 -20.84 -2.13 -16.12
CA ALA A 123 -19.40 -2.31 -15.91
C ALA A 123 -19.10 -3.50 -14.98
N ARG A 124 -19.88 -3.68 -13.92
CA ARG A 124 -19.77 -4.81 -12.99
C ARG A 124 -19.96 -6.18 -13.66
N ARG A 125 -20.67 -6.28 -14.77
CA ARG A 125 -20.84 -7.56 -15.49
C ARG A 125 -19.53 -8.10 -16.08
N PHE A 126 -18.56 -7.21 -16.34
CA PHE A 126 -17.23 -7.58 -16.82
C PHE A 126 -16.23 -7.78 -15.69
N ALA A 127 -16.53 -7.28 -14.48
CA ALA A 127 -15.64 -7.38 -13.34
C ALA A 127 -15.49 -8.83 -12.89
N HIS A 128 -14.32 -9.17 -12.38
CA HIS A 128 -14.10 -10.47 -11.79
C HIS A 128 -14.95 -10.62 -10.54
N ASP A 129 -15.53 -11.81 -10.40
CA ASP A 129 -16.21 -12.17 -9.17
C ASP A 129 -15.19 -12.17 -8.02
N ARG A 130 -15.61 -11.67 -6.87
CA ARG A 130 -14.82 -11.69 -5.63
C ARG A 130 -14.82 -13.09 -5.01
N SER A 131 -15.20 -14.11 -5.78
CA SER A 131 -15.50 -15.45 -5.31
C SER A 131 -14.26 -16.29 -5.05
N LYS A 132 -14.49 -17.31 -4.22
CA LYS A 132 -13.53 -18.14 -3.52
C LYS A 132 -12.73 -19.10 -4.40
N THR A 133 -12.36 -18.71 -5.61
CA THR A 133 -11.48 -19.55 -6.42
C THR A 133 -10.09 -19.45 -5.81
N PRO A 134 -9.57 -20.50 -5.15
CA PRO A 134 -8.28 -20.43 -4.49
C PRO A 134 -7.18 -20.13 -5.52
N GLY A 135 -6.23 -19.27 -5.15
CA GLY A 135 -5.14 -18.89 -6.03
C GLY A 135 -5.54 -18.04 -7.25
N ARG A 136 -6.77 -17.51 -7.30
CA ARG A 136 -7.21 -16.58 -8.36
C ARG A 136 -7.57 -15.21 -7.82
N ALA A 137 -6.81 -14.20 -8.24
CA ALA A 137 -7.02 -12.83 -7.83
C ALA A 137 -8.39 -12.27 -8.32
N PRO A 138 -9.09 -11.45 -7.50
CA PRO A 138 -8.60 -10.82 -6.27
C PRO A 138 -8.67 -11.73 -5.02
N TRP A 139 -9.23 -12.94 -5.11
CA TRP A 139 -9.36 -13.85 -3.98
C TRP A 139 -8.03 -14.49 -3.56
N GLY A 140 -7.67 -14.32 -2.29
CA GLY A 140 -6.41 -14.79 -1.72
C GLY A 140 -5.20 -13.93 -2.06
N PHE A 141 -5.40 -12.74 -2.64
CA PHE A 141 -4.32 -11.82 -3.01
C PHE A 141 -4.36 -10.50 -2.21
N ARG A 142 -3.18 -9.90 -2.08
CA ARG A 142 -2.94 -8.56 -1.53
C ARG A 142 -2.06 -7.75 -2.48
N LEU A 143 -1.90 -6.45 -2.24
CA LEU A 143 -1.03 -5.61 -3.06
C LEU A 143 0.44 -6.07 -2.96
N ASP A 144 1.12 -6.17 -4.10
CA ASP A 144 2.57 -6.38 -4.16
C ASP A 144 3.29 -5.03 -4.04
N VAL A 145 3.22 -4.45 -2.84
CA VAL A 145 3.91 -3.20 -2.48
C VAL A 145 4.66 -3.40 -1.17
N ALA A 146 5.50 -2.44 -0.79
CA ALA A 146 6.27 -2.54 0.44
C ALA A 146 5.33 -2.68 1.67
N PRO A 147 5.71 -3.46 2.69
CA PRO A 147 4.95 -3.53 3.93
C PRO A 147 4.75 -2.14 4.56
N GLY A 148 3.53 -1.83 4.96
CA GLY A 148 3.16 -0.51 5.48
C GLY A 148 2.74 0.51 4.41
N ASP A 149 3.08 0.28 3.13
CA ASP A 149 2.62 1.14 2.03
C ASP A 149 1.18 0.83 1.61
N SER A 150 0.65 1.68 0.74
CA SER A 150 -0.70 1.62 0.22
C SER A 150 -0.81 2.20 -1.18
N LYS A 151 -1.88 1.84 -1.90
CA LYS A 151 -2.22 2.39 -3.21
C LYS A 151 -3.55 3.14 -3.15
N ARG A 152 -3.58 4.34 -3.73
CA ARG A 152 -4.79 5.18 -3.87
C ARG A 152 -5.42 4.96 -5.25
N PHE A 153 -6.74 4.89 -5.27
CA PHE A 153 -7.59 4.70 -6.43
C PHE A 153 -8.60 5.84 -6.48
N SER A 154 -8.49 6.71 -7.48
CA SER A 154 -9.38 7.85 -7.64
C SER A 154 -10.49 7.57 -8.65
N PRO A 155 -11.73 8.08 -8.44
CA PRO A 155 -12.83 7.92 -9.40
C PRO A 155 -12.54 8.51 -10.78
N GLU A 156 -11.70 9.52 -10.86
CA GLU A 156 -11.31 10.22 -12.09
C GLU A 156 -10.24 9.49 -12.91
N ASN A 157 -9.65 8.40 -12.40
CA ASN A 157 -8.67 7.60 -13.12
C ASN A 157 -9.40 6.71 -14.15
N ALA A 158 -9.79 7.31 -15.27
CA ALA A 158 -10.02 6.62 -16.53
C ALA A 158 -8.82 6.96 -17.42
N PRO A 159 -7.91 6.01 -17.72
CA PRO A 159 -8.10 4.56 -17.76
C PRO A 159 -7.84 3.80 -16.44
N SER A 160 -8.25 2.53 -16.40
CA SER A 160 -8.05 1.58 -15.29
C SER A 160 -6.61 1.54 -14.78
N ASP A 161 -6.46 1.62 -13.46
CA ASP A 161 -5.17 1.51 -12.80
C ASP A 161 -4.68 0.05 -12.89
N THR A 162 -3.46 -0.14 -13.41
CA THR A 162 -2.79 -1.44 -13.36
C THR A 162 -2.13 -1.61 -11.99
N ILE A 163 -2.37 -2.74 -11.33
CA ILE A 163 -1.80 -3.07 -10.03
C ILE A 163 -1.10 -4.44 -10.08
N GLU A 164 -0.01 -4.56 -9.33
CA GLU A 164 0.64 -5.83 -9.07
C GLU A 164 0.13 -6.39 -7.74
N VAL A 165 -0.11 -7.68 -7.72
CA VAL A 165 -0.67 -8.38 -6.56
C VAL A 165 0.13 -9.64 -6.30
N VAL A 166 0.23 -10.00 -5.03
CA VAL A 166 0.89 -11.22 -4.58
C VAL A 166 -0.05 -12.01 -3.68
N GLU A 167 0.09 -13.33 -3.72
CA GLU A 167 -0.64 -14.22 -2.85
C GLU A 167 -0.45 -13.89 -1.37
N MET A 168 -1.49 -14.10 -0.58
CA MET A 168 -1.37 -14.02 0.88
C MET A 168 -0.56 -15.22 1.40
N GLY A 169 0.43 -14.94 2.25
CA GLY A 169 1.25 -15.97 2.90
C GLY A 169 0.65 -16.46 4.22
N GLY A 170 1.42 -17.29 4.94
CA GLY A 170 1.03 -17.84 6.24
C GLY A 170 -0.07 -18.90 6.12
N ASP A 171 -0.94 -18.99 7.12
CA ASP A 171 -2.07 -19.94 7.15
C ASP A 171 -3.21 -19.56 6.18
N ARG A 172 -3.10 -18.42 5.48
CA ARG A 172 -4.09 -17.95 4.51
C ARG A 172 -5.51 -17.85 5.06
N ARG A 173 -5.64 -17.50 6.35
CA ARG A 173 -6.93 -17.27 7.01
C ARG A 173 -7.20 -15.77 7.22
N VAL A 174 -8.31 -15.27 6.69
CA VAL A 174 -8.75 -13.87 6.77
C VAL A 174 -10.12 -13.77 7.45
N PRO A 175 -10.17 -13.71 8.80
CA PRO A 175 -11.42 -13.81 9.56
C PRO A 175 -12.31 -12.57 9.56
N GLY A 176 -11.80 -11.39 9.18
CA GLY A 176 -12.61 -10.18 9.28
C GLY A 176 -11.93 -8.94 8.71
N LEU A 177 -12.56 -8.40 7.67
CA LEU A 177 -12.34 -7.05 7.12
C LEU A 177 -13.68 -6.46 6.69
N ARG A 178 -14.58 -7.31 6.18
CA ARG A 178 -16.00 -7.03 5.95
C ARG A 178 -16.86 -7.46 7.15
N LYS A 179 -17.90 -6.69 7.48
CA LYS A 179 -18.84 -7.02 8.57
C LYS A 179 -19.73 -8.23 8.26
N ASP A 180 -19.97 -8.49 6.99
CA ASP A 180 -20.86 -9.50 6.44
C ASP A 180 -20.12 -10.74 5.93
N LYS A 181 -18.82 -10.88 6.25
CA LYS A 181 -18.02 -12.02 5.79
C LYS A 181 -18.52 -13.32 6.44
N PRO A 182 -18.94 -14.33 5.66
CA PRO A 182 -19.40 -15.59 6.24
C PRO A 182 -18.22 -16.39 6.80
N ALA A 183 -18.48 -17.21 7.82
CA ALA A 183 -17.43 -18.00 8.48
C ALA A 183 -16.73 -18.99 7.53
N SER A 184 -17.41 -19.40 6.45
CA SER A 184 -16.86 -20.25 5.39
C SER A 184 -15.93 -19.53 4.41
N ASP A 185 -15.68 -18.22 4.60
CA ASP A 185 -14.82 -17.38 3.76
C ASP A 185 -13.54 -16.99 4.49
N VAL A 186 -13.39 -17.45 5.74
CA VAL A 186 -12.21 -17.19 6.55
C VAL A 186 -11.01 -17.93 5.99
N ASP A 187 -11.21 -19.18 5.57
CA ASP A 187 -10.19 -19.94 4.87
C ASP A 187 -10.19 -19.56 3.38
N LEU A 188 -9.01 -19.28 2.83
CA LEU A 188 -8.86 -18.83 1.44
C LEU A 188 -8.60 -19.98 0.47
N ASP A 189 -8.32 -21.18 1.00
CA ASP A 189 -8.02 -22.40 0.24
C ASP A 189 -9.26 -23.28 -0.07
#